data_AF-A0A3M1NYS2-F1
#
_entry.id   AF-A0A3M1NYS2-F1
#
_cell.length_a   1.000
_cell.length_b   1.000
_cell.length_c   1.000
_cell.angle_alpha   90.00
_cell.angle_beta   90.00
_cell.angle_gamma   90.00
#
_symmetry.space_group_name_H-M   'P 1'
#
loop_
_entity.id
_entity.type
_entity.pdbx_description
1 polymer ?
#
loop_
_entity_poly.entity_id
_entity_poly.type
_entity_poly.pdbx_seq_one_letter_code
_entity_poly.pdbx_strand_id
1 'polypeptide(L)' 'MEMDNAILACYGWEDLNLDHGFYENERGKTRYTISPDARREVLKRLVQLNLEVEEGEKFDEI' A
#
# COMPACT_ATOMS: atom_id res chain seq x y z
N MET A 1 7.46 5.65 -10.60
CA MET A 1 7.29 4.19 -10.72
C MET A 1 8.45 3.45 -10.05
N GLU A 2 9.73 3.79 -10.34
CA GLU A 2 10.87 3.15 -9.64
C GLU A 2 10.83 3.31 -8.11
N MET A 3 10.44 4.49 -7.62
CA MET A 3 10.33 4.72 -6.18
C MET A 3 9.24 3.85 -5.53
N ASP A 4 8.08 3.69 -6.17
CA ASP A 4 6.99 2.86 -5.64
C ASP A 4 7.40 1.38 -5.61
N ASN A 5 8.08 0.91 -6.67
CA ASN A 5 8.59 -0.47 -6.74
C ASN A 5 9.68 -0.73 -5.70
N ALA A 6 10.57 0.24 -5.45
CA ALA A 6 11.57 0.12 -4.39
C ALA A 6 10.94 0.05 -3.00
N ILE A 7 9.87 0.82 -2.76
CA ILE A 7 9.10 0.75 -1.52
C ILE A 7 8.44 -0.63 -1.38
N LEU A 8 7.79 -1.14 -2.44
CA LEU A 8 7.23 -2.49 -2.42
C LEU A 8 8.29 -3.54 -2.11
N ALA A 9 9.48 -3.44 -2.70
CA ALA A 9 10.59 -4.35 -2.41
C ALA A 9 11.03 -4.30 -0.95
N CYS A 10 11.10 -3.11 -0.33
CA CYS A 10 11.42 -2.97 1.10
C CYS A 10 10.40 -3.68 2.01
N TYR A 11 9.13 -3.71 1.63
CA TYR A 11 8.07 -4.41 2.36
C TYR A 11 7.89 -5.88 1.91
N GLY A 12 8.64 -6.34 0.89
CA GLY A 12 8.49 -7.68 0.32
C GLY A 12 7.22 -7.87 -0.51
N TRP A 13 6.65 -6.81 -1.08
CA TRP A 13 5.40 -6.79 -1.84
C TRP A 13 5.61 -6.66 -3.36
N GLU A 14 6.69 -7.25 -3.86
CA GLU A 14 7.03 -7.22 -5.30
C GLU A 14 6.00 -7.97 -6.18
N ASP A 15 5.13 -8.77 -5.56
CA ASP A 15 4.01 -9.46 -6.20
C ASP A 15 2.85 -8.53 -6.59
N LEU A 16 2.83 -7.31 -6.04
CA LEU A 16 1.72 -6.38 -6.19
C LEU A 16 1.86 -5.57 -7.48
N ASN A 17 0.98 -5.83 -8.44
CA ASN A 17 0.91 -5.02 -9.66
C ASN A 17 0.23 -3.68 -9.36
N LEU A 18 1.01 -2.60 -9.35
CA LEU A 18 0.51 -1.26 -9.08
C LEU A 18 -0.35 -0.68 -10.22
N ASP A 19 -0.22 -1.22 -11.43
CA ASP A 19 -0.94 -0.78 -12.64
C ASP A 19 -1.03 0.75 -12.70
N HIS A 20 0.13 1.41 -12.84
CA HIS A 20 0.16 2.88 -12.89
C HIS A 20 -0.55 3.37 -14.15
N GLY A 21 -1.54 4.23 -13.94
CA GLY A 21 -2.40 4.70 -15.01
C GLY A 21 -3.08 6.01 -14.65
N PHE A 22 -3.97 6.42 -15.55
CA PHE A 22 -4.81 7.59 -15.33
C PHE A 22 -6.17 7.12 -14.79
N TYR A 23 -6.42 7.39 -13.53
CA TYR A 23 -7.68 7.04 -12.86
C TYR A 23 -8.43 8.30 -12.46
N GLU A 24 -9.75 8.28 -12.61
CA GLU A 24 -10.61 9.33 -12.10
C GLU A 24 -10.76 9.20 -10.59
N ASN A 25 -10.62 10.33 -9.90
CA ASN A 25 -10.98 10.38 -8.49
C ASN A 25 -12.49 10.61 -8.32
N GLU A 26 -12.99 10.47 -7.09
CA GLU A 26 -14.40 10.70 -6.74
C GLU A 26 -14.91 12.12 -7.04
N ARG A 27 -14.01 13.05 -7.37
CA ARG A 27 -14.32 14.43 -7.77
C ARG A 27 -14.29 14.63 -9.29
N GLY A 28 -14.23 13.55 -10.07
CA GLY A 28 -14.21 13.57 -11.54
C GLY A 28 -12.91 14.13 -12.14
N LYS A 29 -11.80 14.15 -11.38
CA LYS A 29 -10.49 14.56 -11.88
C LYS A 29 -9.63 13.34 -12.16
N THR A 30 -9.20 13.20 -13.41
CA THR A 30 -8.20 12.22 -13.81
C THR A 30 -6.84 12.60 -13.22
N ARG A 31 -6.23 11.66 -12.51
CA ARG A 31 -4.87 11.79 -11.96
C ARG A 31 -4.04 10.58 -12.33
N TYR A 32 -2.76 10.80 -12.56
CA TYR A 32 -1.80 9.70 -12.69
C TYR A 32 -1.56 9.09 -11.31
N THR A 33 -1.98 7.85 -11.12
CA THR A 33 -1.93 7.13 -9.83
C THR A 33 -1.93 5.62 -10.09
N ILE A 34 -1.73 4.84 -9.04
CA ILE A 34 -1.91 3.38 -9.06
C ILE A 34 -3.39 3.01 -9.16
N SER A 35 -3.66 1.81 -9.67
CA SER A 35 -5.02 1.26 -9.75
C SER A 35 -5.77 1.36 -8.42
N PRO A 36 -7.09 1.66 -8.43
CA PRO A 36 -7.92 1.62 -7.23
C PRO A 36 -7.81 0.29 -6.46
N ASP A 37 -7.64 -0.82 -7.17
CA ASP A 37 -7.49 -2.14 -6.57
C ASP A 37 -6.10 -2.32 -5.93
N ALA A 38 -5.04 -1.89 -6.63
CA ALA A 38 -3.69 -1.88 -6.08
C ALA A 38 -3.61 -1.01 -4.81
N ARG A 39 -4.25 0.17 -4.82
CA ARG A 39 -4.33 1.05 -3.66
C ARG A 39 -5.04 0.40 -2.48
N ARG A 40 -6.13 -0.33 -2.73
CA ARG A 40 -6.88 -1.04 -1.68
C ARG A 40 -6.03 -2.14 -1.06
N GLU A 41 -5.31 -2.90 -1.87
CA GLU A 41 -4.44 -3.98 -1.40
C GLU A 41 -3.26 -3.44 -0.57
N VAL A 42 -2.61 -2.37 -1.04
CA VAL A 42 -1.55 -1.69 -0.26
C VAL A 42 -2.07 -1.23 1.10
N LEU A 43 -3.24 -0.59 1.14
CA LEU A 43 -3.86 -0.15 2.41
C LEU A 43 -4.18 -1.32 3.34
N LYS A 44 -4.68 -2.43 2.80
CA LYS A 44 -4.98 -3.64 3.58
C LYS A 44 -3.72 -4.21 4.23
N ARG A 45 -2.63 -4.35 3.46
CA ARG A 45 -1.36 -4.87 3.98
C ARG A 45 -0.75 -3.93 5.01
N LEU A 46 -0.84 -2.62 4.81
CA LEU A 46 -0.40 -1.62 5.80
C LEU A 46 -1.18 -1.70 7.11
N VAL A 47 -2.51 -1.85 7.04
CA VAL A 47 -3.35 -2.02 8.24
C VAL A 47 -2.98 -3.30 8.99
N GLN A 48 -2.75 -4.39 8.26
CA GLN A 48 -2.32 -5.65 8.88
C GLN A 48 -0.96 -5.50 9.58
N LEU A 49 0.05 -4.93 8.91
CA LEU A 49 1.35 -4.67 9.53
C LEU A 49 1.24 -3.78 10.77
N ASN A 50 0.37 -2.76 10.72
CA ASN A 50 0.17 -1.88 11.86
C ASN A 50 -0.44 -2.61 13.06
N LEU A 51 -1.37 -3.55 12.83
CA LEU A 51 -1.94 -4.38 13.89
C LEU A 51 -0.90 -5.34 14.47
N GLU A 52 -0.08 -5.97 13.62
CA GLU A 52 1.00 -6.87 14.06
C GLU A 52 2.04 -6.13 14.93
N VAL A 53 2.39 -4.90 14.55
CA VAL A 53 3.29 -4.03 15.34
C VAL A 53 2.63 -3.64 16.66
N GLU A 54 1.36 -3.23 16.67
CA GLU A 54 0.64 -2.88 17.90
C GLU A 54 0.55 -4.07 18.87
N GLU A 55 0.29 -5.27 18.36
CA GLU A 55 0.30 -6.48 19.17
C GLU A 55 1.70 -6.76 19.72
N GLY A 56 2.74 -6.68 18.88
CA GLY A 56 4.14 -6.86 19.30
C GLY A 56 4.60 -5.86 20.36
N GLU A 57 4.26 -4.58 20.23
CA GLU A 57 4.56 -3.55 21.23
C GLU A 57 3.87 -3.84 22.57
N LYS A 58 2.62 -4.34 22.55
CA LYS A 58 1.94 -4.78 23.78
C LYS A 58 2.59 -6.00 24.42
N PHE A 59 3.26 -6.86 23.67
CA PHE A 59 4.01 -7.99 24.21
C PHE A 59 5.34 -7.55 24.84
N ASP A 60 6.00 -6.52 24.30
CA ASP A 60 7.25 -5.96 24.85
C ASP A 60 7.04 -5.09 26.11
N GLU A 61 5.81 -4.62 26.37
CA GLU A 61 5.43 -3.86 27.58
C GLU A 61 5.05 -4.73 28.81
N ILE A 62 5.09 -6.07 28.72
CA ILE A 62 4.69 -7.02 29.80
C ILE A 62 5.89 -7.70 30.46
#